data_AF-A0A957UYI6-F1
#
_entry.id   AF-A0A957UYI6-F1
#
_cell.length_a   1.000
_cell.length_b   1.000
_cell.length_c   1.000
_cell.angle_alpha   90.00
_cell.angle_beta   90.00
_cell.angle_gamma   90.00
#
_symmetry.space_group_name_H-M   'P 1'
#
loop_
_entity.id
_entity.type
_entity.pdbx_description
1 polymer ?
#
loop_
_entity_poly.entity_id
_entity_poly.type
_entity_poly.pdbx_seq_one_letter_code
_entity_poly.pdbx_strand_id
1 'polypeptide(L)' 'MEGTPVPNLQCQGGTEDVSVVIAVRNGERFLAEALRSVARQTVPPCEVLVIDGHSTDDTARIA' A
#
# COMPACT_ATOMS: atom_id res chain seq x y z
N MET A 1 -8.48 -9.85 24.65
CA MET A 1 -7.95 -9.96 23.27
C MET A 1 -8.54 -8.81 22.48
N GLU A 2 -8.06 -7.60 22.75
CA GLU A 2 -8.53 -6.40 22.05
C GLU A 2 -7.76 -6.31 20.74
N GLY A 3 -8.47 -6.39 19.62
CA GLY A 3 -7.90 -6.13 18.31
C GLY A 3 -7.39 -4.69 18.30
N THR A 4 -6.08 -4.52 18.16
CA THR A 4 -5.49 -3.19 17.95
C THR A 4 -6.18 -2.55 16.74
N PRO A 5 -6.74 -1.33 16.87
CA PRO A 5 -7.35 -0.66 15.74
C PRO A 5 -6.29 -0.45 14.66
N VAL A 6 -6.59 -0.91 13.44
CA VAL A 6 -5.81 -0.51 12.27
C VAL A 6 -5.89 1.02 12.16
N PRO A 7 -4.76 1.75 12.12
CA PRO A 7 -4.80 3.20 12.06
C PRO A 7 -5.52 3.62 10.78
N ASN A 8 -6.56 4.44 10.95
CA ASN A 8 -7.33 5.03 9.88
C ASN A 8 -6.40 5.94 9.05
N LEU A 9 -6.13 5.58 7.80
CA LEU A 9 -5.37 6.39 6.84
C LEU A 9 -6.24 7.57 6.40
N GLN A 10 -6.39 8.58 7.26
CA GLN A 10 -7.08 9.82 6.90
C GLN A 10 -6.04 10.87 6.51
N CYS A 11 -6.14 11.34 5.27
CA CYS A 11 -5.44 12.53 4.79
C CYS A 11 -5.85 13.71 5.69
N GLN A 12 -4.92 14.22 6.50
CA GLN A 12 -5.20 15.33 7.40
C GLN A 12 -5.00 16.68 6.70
N GLY A 13 -5.61 16.87 5.52
CA GLY A 13 -5.84 18.16 4.87
C GLY A 13 -4.67 19.12 4.77
N GLY A 14 -3.44 18.63 4.80
CA GLY A 14 -2.22 19.42 4.64
C GLY A 14 -1.82 19.48 3.17
N THR A 15 -1.04 20.49 2.78
CA THR A 15 -0.51 20.64 1.41
C THR A 15 0.51 19.55 0.99
N GLU A 16 0.61 18.46 1.76
CA GLU A 16 1.56 17.34 1.60
C GLU A 16 0.84 15.99 1.51
N ASP A 17 -0.44 15.95 1.15
CA ASP A 17 -1.14 14.68 0.90
C ASP A 17 -0.55 13.98 -0.34
N VAL A 18 -0.01 12.77 -0.14
CA VAL A 18 0.65 11.97 -1.18
C VAL A 18 -0.14 10.68 -1.41
N SER A 19 -0.62 10.49 -2.64
CA SER A 19 -1.15 9.20 -3.12
C SER A 19 -0.04 8.36 -3.74
N VAL A 20 -0.02 7.06 -3.44
CA VAL A 20 0.94 6.12 -4.04
C VAL A 20 0.19 5.13 -4.93
N VAL A 21 0.59 5.04 -6.18
CA VAL A 21 0.06 4.05 -7.14
C VAL A 21 1.15 3.03 -7.47
N ILE A 22 0.84 1.75 -7.28
CA ILE A 22 1.73 0.63 -7.56
C ILE A 22 1.12 -0.19 -8.69
N ALA A 23 1.63 -0.01 -9.91
CA ALA A 23 1.32 -0.93 -11.00
C ALA A 23 2.19 -2.18 -10.88
N VAL A 24 1.56 -3.36 -10.82
CA VAL A 24 2.27 -4.62 -10.57
C VAL A 24 1.72 -5.73 -11.47
N ARG A 25 2.62 -6.59 -11.95
CA ARG A 25 2.26 -7.85 -12.63
C ARG A 25 3.27 -8.92 -12.23
N ASN A 26 2.79 -10.04 -11.72
CA ASN A 26 3.60 -11.14 -11.20
C ASN A 26 4.67 -10.70 -10.18
N GLY A 27 4.25 -9.88 -9.21
CA GLY A 27 5.09 -9.27 -8.19
C GLY A 27 5.08 -9.98 -6.84
N GLU A 28 4.66 -11.24 -6.74
CA GLU A 28 4.46 -11.94 -5.46
C GLU A 28 5.70 -11.90 -4.54
N ARG A 29 6.89 -11.82 -5.14
CA ARG A 29 8.18 -11.79 -4.43
C ARG A 29 8.50 -10.43 -3.81
N PHE A 30 7.90 -9.35 -4.30
CA PHE A 30 8.33 -7.98 -4.00
C PHE A 30 7.21 -7.11 -3.42
N LEU A 31 5.95 -7.38 -3.75
CA LEU A 31 4.83 -6.51 -3.40
C LEU A 31 4.73 -6.27 -1.89
N ALA A 32 4.89 -7.31 -1.07
CA ALA A 32 4.85 -7.18 0.39
C ALA A 32 5.98 -6.30 0.95
N GLU A 33 7.18 -6.33 0.36
CA GLU A 33 8.27 -5.45 0.76
C GLU A 33 8.03 -4.01 0.31
N ALA A 34 7.54 -3.82 -0.92
CA ALA A 34 7.19 -2.52 -1.46
C ALA A 34 6.12 -1.81 -0.61
N LEU A 35 5.02 -2.51 -0.28
CA LEU A 35 3.96 -1.98 0.59
C LEU A 35 4.50 -1.59 1.97
N ARG A 36 5.36 -2.44 2.56
CA ARG A 36 6.03 -2.13 3.83
C ARG A 36 7.00 -0.95 3.74
N SER A 37 7.64 -0.74 2.60
CA SER A 37 8.52 0.41 2.36
C SER A 37 7.71 1.71 2.30
N VAL A 38 6.65 1.71 1.50
CA VAL A 38 5.71 2.83 1.33
C VAL A 38 5.07 3.22 2.68
N ALA A 39 4.64 2.24 3.47
CA ALA A 39 4.05 2.50 4.79
C ALA A 39 5.01 3.11 5.83
N ARG A 40 6.33 3.08 5.58
CA ARG A 40 7.36 3.60 6.50
C ARG A 40 8.00 4.92 6.04
N GLN A 41 7.44 5.57 5.02
CA GLN A 41 7.95 6.86 4.56
C GLN A 41 7.77 7.95 5.63
N THR A 42 8.66 8.94 5.64
CA THR A 42 8.62 10.07 6.60
C THR A 42 7.30 10.84 6.54
N VAL A 43 6.75 10.99 5.34
CA VAL A 43 5.37 11.44 5.11
C VAL A 43 4.57 10.21 4.73
N PRO A 44 3.66 9.72 5.57
CA PRO A 44 2.85 8.54 5.25
C PRO A 44 1.90 8.88 4.10
N PRO A 45 1.70 7.94 3.14
CA PRO A 45 0.77 8.16 2.06
C PRO A 45 -0.66 8.21 2.59
N CYS A 46 -1.49 9.00 1.93
CA CYS A 46 -2.88 9.16 2.30
C CYS A 46 -3.75 8.01 1.74
N GLU A 47 -3.35 7.47 0.59
CA GLU A 47 -3.91 6.28 -0.03
C GLU A 47 -2.82 5.49 -0.76
N VAL A 48 -3.02 4.18 -0.88
CA VAL A 48 -2.19 3.30 -1.70
C VAL A 48 -3.10 2.50 -2.61
N LEU A 49 -2.90 2.65 -3.93
CA LEU A 49 -3.67 1.95 -4.96
C LEU A 49 -2.76 0.94 -5.66
N VAL A 50 -3.04 -0.35 -5.47
CA VAL A 50 -2.35 -1.44 -6.19
C VAL A 50 -3.15 -1.80 -7.43
N ILE A 51 -2.55 -1.60 -8.60
CA ILE A 51 -3.15 -1.90 -9.89
C ILE A 51 -2.53 -3.19 -10.43
N ASP A 52 -3.27 -4.28 -10.29
CA ASP A 52 -2.86 -5.58 -10.81
C ASP A 52 -3.03 -5.66 -12.33
N GLY A 53 -1.93 -5.93 -13.03
CA GLY A 53 -1.84 -6.07 -14.49
C GLY A 53 -2.21 -7.46 -14.98
N HIS A 54 -3.25 -8.07 -14.41
CA HIS A 54 -3.66 -9.46 -14.69
C HIS A 54 -2.54 -10.45 -14.36
N SER A 55 -2.15 -10.48 -13.09
CA SER A 55 -1.16 -11.43 -12.61
C SER A 55 -1.69 -12.87 -12.65
N THR A 56 -0.76 -13.81 -12.86
CA THR A 56 -1.03 -15.25 -12.88
C THR A 56 -0.42 -15.97 -11.67
N ASP A 57 0.13 -15.21 -10.73
CA ASP A 57 0.77 -15.66 -9.50
C ASP A 57 -0.02 -15.15 -8.28
N ASP A 58 0.56 -15.23 -7.07
CA ASP A 58 -0.11 -14.82 -5.84
C ASP A 58 -0.15 -13.29 -5.60
N THR A 59 0.21 -12.46 -6.58
CA THR A 59 0.26 -10.99 -6.43
C THR A 59 -1.03 -10.40 -5.85
N ALA A 60 -2.19 -10.79 -6.39
CA ALA A 60 -3.48 -10.26 -5.95
C ALA A 60 -3.82 -10.63 -4.49
N ARG A 61 -3.26 -11.73 -3.96
CA ARG A 61 -3.45 -12.17 -2.57
C ARG A 61 -2.60 -11.35 -1.58
N ILE A 62 -1.57 -10.68 -2.08
CA ILE A 62 -0.61 -9.90 -1.27
C ILE A 62 -1.03 -8.43 -1.16
N ALA A 63 -1.81 -7.93 -2.11
CA ALA A 63 -2.33 -6.55 -2.14
C ALA A 63 -3.29 -6.26 -0.97
#